data_AF-A0AA88YHX6-F1
#
_entry.id   AF-A0AA88YHX6-F1
#
_cell.length_a   1.000
_cell.length_b   1.000
_cell.length_c   1.000
_cell.angle_alpha   90.00
_cell.angle_beta   90.00
_cell.angle_gamma   90.00
#
_symmetry.space_group_name_H-M   'P 1'
#
loop_
_entity.id
_entity.type
_entity.pdbx_description
1 polymer ?
#
loop_
_entity_poly.entity_id
_entity_poly.type
_entity_poly.pdbx_seq_one_letter_code
_entity_poly.pdbx_strand_id
1 'polypeptide(L)'
;NKQQKTKGTTNKQQRIKVNATIQQRPKGNANKQQKTKGTTNKQQRTKGTTNKQQRSKANATKQQKTKETTNKQQRTKRTTNKQQRSKANANKQQRTKGTTNKQQRSKANATKQQRTKGTTNKQQRTKGNATKQQKTKGTTNKQQRTKGTTNKQQKTKGTTNKQQRSKANTTKQQRTKGNATKQQRTKGNANKQQETKPSNSK
;
A
#
# COMPACT_ATOMS: atom_id res chain seq x y z
N ASN A 1 -23.20 -11.99 8.97
CA ASN A 1 -22.74 -10.70 8.39
C ASN A 1 -22.65 -9.65 9.51
N LYS A 2 -21.64 -8.76 9.61
CA LYS A 2 -21.57 -7.72 10.68
C LYS A 2 -21.48 -6.32 10.08
N GLN A 3 -22.59 -5.59 10.09
CA GLN A 3 -22.69 -4.18 9.67
C GLN A 3 -22.80 -3.25 10.88
N GLN A 4 -22.11 -2.10 10.87
CA GLN A 4 -22.19 -1.09 11.94
C GLN A 4 -22.11 0.34 11.36
N LYS A 5 -23.02 1.20 11.80
CA LYS A 5 -23.08 2.65 11.54
C LYS A 5 -23.06 3.36 12.90
N THR A 6 -22.12 4.26 13.13
CA THR A 6 -21.98 5.01 14.40
C THR A 6 -21.47 6.43 14.14
N LYS A 7 -21.89 7.39 14.98
CA LYS A 7 -21.37 8.77 15.08
C LYS A 7 -20.52 8.85 16.37
N GLY A 8 -19.32 9.44 16.33
CA GLY A 8 -18.44 9.58 17.51
C GLY A 8 -17.16 8.71 17.48
N THR A 9 -16.45 8.62 18.60
CA THR A 9 -15.22 7.81 18.71
C THR A 9 -15.57 6.32 18.86
N THR A 10 -15.02 5.45 18.01
CA THR A 10 -15.30 4.00 18.05
C THR A 10 -14.00 3.18 18.06
N ASN A 11 -13.82 2.33 19.07
CA ASN A 11 -12.75 1.33 19.11
C ASN A 11 -13.31 -0.08 18.91
N LYS A 12 -12.74 -0.85 17.98
CA LYS A 12 -13.20 -2.23 17.72
C LYS A 12 -12.06 -3.22 17.57
N GLN A 13 -12.03 -4.22 18.44
CA GLN A 13 -11.15 -5.38 18.33
C GLN A 13 -11.94 -6.62 17.87
N GLN A 14 -11.36 -7.43 16.99
CA GLN A 14 -11.99 -8.66 16.51
C GLN A 14 -10.97 -9.77 16.31
N ARG A 15 -11.29 -10.98 16.79
CA ARG A 15 -10.63 -12.24 16.43
C ARG A 15 -11.62 -13.09 15.65
N ILE A 16 -11.21 -13.60 14.49
CA ILE A 16 -12.06 -14.43 13.64
C ILE A 16 -11.22 -15.61 13.14
N LYS A 17 -11.76 -16.82 13.20
CA LYS A 17 -11.08 -18.06 12.77
C LYS A 17 -11.63 -18.66 11.45
N VAL A 18 -12.67 -18.05 10.87
CA VAL A 18 -13.39 -18.53 9.67
C VAL A 18 -13.60 -17.42 8.64
N ASN A 19 -14.32 -17.70 7.54
CA ASN A 19 -14.66 -16.73 6.50
C ASN A 19 -15.54 -15.60 7.05
N ALA A 20 -15.18 -14.34 6.77
CA ALA A 20 -15.96 -13.20 7.25
C ALA A 20 -15.95 -11.99 6.30
N THR A 21 -17.13 -11.39 6.16
CA THR A 21 -17.34 -10.08 5.51
C THR A 21 -17.67 -9.03 6.57
N ILE A 22 -16.97 -7.90 6.52
CA ILE A 22 -17.15 -6.80 7.47
C ILE A 22 -17.29 -5.47 6.74
N GLN A 23 -18.40 -4.78 7.01
CA GLN A 23 -18.68 -3.45 6.47
C GLN A 23 -18.86 -2.43 7.60
N GLN A 24 -18.22 -1.27 7.47
CA GLN A 24 -18.25 -0.22 8.50
C GLN A 24 -18.34 1.16 7.88
N ARG A 25 -19.18 2.03 8.46
CA ARG A 25 -19.38 3.41 8.02
C ARG A 25 -19.33 4.43 9.18
N PRO A 26 -18.19 4.57 9.90
CA PRO A 26 -18.09 5.54 10.99
C PRO A 26 -18.02 6.99 10.48
N LYS A 27 -18.54 7.92 11.29
CA LYS A 27 -18.30 9.36 11.20
C LYS A 27 -17.58 9.80 12.49
N GLY A 28 -16.36 10.33 12.38
CA GLY A 28 -15.50 10.65 13.54
C GLY A 28 -14.30 9.71 13.69
N ASN A 29 -13.69 9.68 14.88
CA ASN A 29 -12.46 8.93 15.13
C ASN A 29 -12.71 7.43 15.27
N ALA A 30 -12.03 6.60 14.48
CA ALA A 30 -12.21 5.15 14.51
C ALA A 30 -10.88 4.40 14.64
N ASN A 31 -10.76 3.56 15.66
CA ASN A 31 -9.66 2.61 15.79
C ASN A 31 -10.15 1.17 15.60
N LYS A 32 -9.45 0.37 14.80
CA LYS A 32 -9.78 -1.03 14.61
C LYS A 32 -8.56 -1.94 14.56
N GLN A 33 -8.57 -2.94 15.44
CA GLN A 33 -7.64 -4.05 15.43
C GLN A 33 -8.34 -5.34 15.00
N GLN A 34 -7.71 -6.13 14.15
CA GLN A 34 -8.28 -7.39 13.70
C GLN A 34 -7.20 -8.47 13.55
N LYS A 35 -7.43 -9.63 14.16
CA LYS A 35 -6.62 -10.84 13.97
C LYS A 35 -7.49 -11.92 13.32
N THR A 36 -7.08 -12.39 12.16
CA THR A 36 -7.82 -13.41 11.40
C THR A 36 -6.96 -14.63 11.06
N LYS A 37 -7.57 -15.81 11.14
CA LYS A 37 -7.17 -17.02 10.40
C LYS A 37 -8.32 -17.32 9.43
N GLY A 38 -8.04 -17.63 8.15
CA GLY A 38 -9.08 -17.83 7.13
C GLY A 38 -9.29 -16.63 6.18
N THR A 39 -10.34 -16.64 5.37
CA THR A 39 -10.59 -15.61 4.35
C THR A 39 -11.35 -14.42 4.94
N THR A 40 -10.94 -13.19 4.62
CA THR A 40 -11.65 -11.99 5.11
C THR A 40 -11.82 -10.95 4.01
N ASN A 41 -13.05 -10.46 3.84
CA ASN A 41 -13.35 -9.28 3.06
C ASN A 41 -13.74 -8.11 3.99
N LYS A 42 -13.06 -6.97 3.87
CA LYS A 42 -13.44 -5.76 4.60
C LYS A 42 -13.63 -4.57 3.68
N GLN A 43 -14.80 -3.97 3.75
CA GLN A 43 -15.13 -2.68 3.15
C GLN A 43 -15.31 -1.62 4.24
N GLN A 44 -14.78 -0.42 4.01
CA GLN A 44 -14.92 0.69 4.97
C GLN A 44 -15.07 2.02 4.25
N ARG A 45 -16.06 2.81 4.64
CA ARG A 45 -16.24 4.19 4.20
C ARG A 45 -16.26 5.10 5.41
N THR A 46 -15.27 5.97 5.57
CA THR A 46 -15.17 6.85 6.74
C THR A 46 -15.12 8.32 6.31
N LYS A 47 -15.71 9.19 7.12
CA LYS A 47 -15.36 10.61 7.27
C LYS A 47 -14.84 10.74 8.70
N GLY A 48 -13.61 11.17 8.90
CA GLY A 48 -12.94 11.07 10.20
C GLY A 48 -11.49 10.59 10.12
N THR A 49 -10.79 10.69 11.26
CA THR A 49 -9.52 10.01 11.45
C THR A 49 -9.73 8.51 11.65
N THR A 50 -9.03 7.67 10.88
CA THR A 50 -9.09 6.21 11.03
C THR A 50 -7.71 5.62 11.28
N ASN A 51 -7.57 4.83 12.35
CA ASN A 51 -6.46 3.91 12.54
C ASN A 51 -6.92 2.46 12.36
N LYS A 52 -6.19 1.67 11.57
CA LYS A 52 -6.46 0.24 11.44
C LYS A 52 -5.19 -0.60 11.46
N GLN A 53 -5.16 -1.56 12.36
CA GLN A 53 -4.21 -2.65 12.40
C GLN A 53 -4.88 -3.96 11.99
N GLN A 54 -4.21 -4.76 11.18
CA GLN A 54 -4.72 -6.08 10.76
C GLN A 54 -3.59 -7.10 10.70
N ARG A 55 -3.80 -8.24 11.36
CA ARG A 55 -2.94 -9.42 11.25
C ARG A 55 -3.77 -10.57 10.68
N SER A 56 -3.35 -11.14 9.56
CA SER A 56 -4.02 -12.31 8.99
C SER A 56 -3.06 -13.43 8.64
N LYS A 57 -3.52 -14.67 8.84
CA LYS A 57 -2.94 -15.90 8.26
C LYS A 57 -4.01 -16.45 7.30
N ALA A 58 -3.75 -16.43 5.99
CA ALA A 58 -4.68 -16.65 4.86
C ALA A 58 -5.16 -15.34 4.15
N ASN A 59 -6.17 -15.47 3.28
CA ASN A 59 -6.52 -14.50 2.24
C ASN A 59 -7.25 -13.26 2.81
N ALA A 60 -6.84 -12.07 2.38
CA ALA A 60 -7.46 -10.83 2.83
C ALA A 60 -7.71 -9.84 1.68
N THR A 61 -8.97 -9.43 1.53
CA THR A 61 -9.39 -8.34 0.66
C THR A 61 -9.80 -7.14 1.51
N LYS A 62 -9.24 -5.96 1.23
CA LYS A 62 -9.67 -4.72 1.88
C LYS A 62 -9.89 -3.60 0.88
N GLN A 63 -11.09 -3.04 0.89
CA GLN A 63 -11.44 -1.78 0.22
C GLN A 63 -11.67 -0.69 1.27
N GLN A 64 -11.13 0.50 1.03
CA GLN A 64 -11.31 1.65 1.93
C GLN A 64 -11.48 2.94 1.15
N LYS A 65 -12.52 3.71 1.49
CA LYS A 65 -12.76 5.07 1.01
C LYS A 65 -12.80 6.01 2.21
N THR A 66 -11.85 6.93 2.32
CA THR A 66 -11.81 7.91 3.41
C THR A 66 -11.80 9.34 2.87
N LYS A 67 -12.51 10.23 3.54
CA LYS A 67 -12.23 11.68 3.51
C LYS A 67 -11.64 12.00 4.90
N GLU A 68 -10.46 12.63 4.96
CA GLU A 68 -9.63 12.88 6.17
C GLU A 68 -8.47 11.86 6.37
N THR A 69 -7.89 11.78 7.57
CA THR A 69 -6.63 11.07 7.85
C THR A 69 -6.81 9.56 8.00
N THR A 70 -5.95 8.78 7.37
CA THR A 70 -5.93 7.31 7.52
C THR A 70 -4.55 6.77 7.81
N ASN A 71 -4.43 6.05 8.92
CA ASN A 71 -3.28 5.21 9.25
C ASN A 71 -3.69 3.73 9.12
N LYS A 72 -2.97 2.96 8.29
CA LYS A 72 -3.15 1.51 8.20
C LYS A 72 -1.85 0.75 8.31
N GLN A 73 -1.80 -0.16 9.27
CA GLN A 73 -0.80 -1.20 9.38
C GLN A 73 -1.40 -2.57 9.03
N GLN A 74 -0.65 -3.39 8.28
CA GLN A 74 -1.08 -4.73 7.91
C GLN A 74 0.07 -5.72 7.93
N ARG A 75 -0.14 -6.87 8.58
CA ARG A 75 0.74 -8.03 8.54
C ARG A 75 -0.03 -9.24 8.02
N THR A 76 0.38 -9.79 6.88
CA THR A 76 -0.28 -10.96 6.28
C THR A 76 0.73 -12.06 5.94
N LYS A 77 0.33 -13.33 6.10
CA LYS A 77 0.95 -14.48 5.44
C LYS A 77 -0.08 -15.05 4.45
N ARG A 78 0.30 -15.30 3.18
CA ARG A 78 -0.55 -15.66 2.01
C ARG A 78 -1.00 -14.43 1.19
N THR A 79 -2.19 -14.46 0.57
CA THR A 79 -2.62 -13.46 -0.42
C THR A 79 -3.25 -12.22 0.20
N THR A 80 -2.96 -11.04 -0.35
CA THR A 80 -3.61 -9.78 0.03
C THR A 80 -3.97 -8.93 -1.18
N ASN A 81 -5.24 -8.54 -1.27
CA ASN A 81 -5.70 -7.48 -2.16
C ASN A 81 -6.09 -6.24 -1.33
N LYS A 82 -5.53 -5.07 -1.65
CA LYS A 82 -5.95 -3.81 -1.03
C LYS A 82 -6.17 -2.71 -2.05
N GLN A 83 -7.38 -2.17 -2.04
CA GLN A 83 -7.74 -0.92 -2.69
C GLN A 83 -7.96 0.18 -1.64
N GLN A 84 -7.43 1.37 -1.89
CA GLN A 84 -7.61 2.53 -1.01
C GLN A 84 -7.81 3.80 -1.83
N ARG A 85 -8.86 4.55 -1.51
CA ARG A 85 -9.14 5.90 -2.01
C ARG A 85 -9.17 6.88 -0.84
N SER A 86 -8.33 7.91 -0.87
CA SER A 86 -8.31 8.97 0.14
C SER A 86 -8.37 10.38 -0.47
N LYS A 87 -8.98 11.30 0.27
CA LYS A 87 -8.85 12.76 0.10
C LYS A 87 -8.31 13.30 1.44
N ALA A 88 -7.20 14.05 1.45
CA ALA A 88 -6.34 14.39 2.59
C ALA A 88 -5.17 13.39 2.80
N ASN A 89 -4.94 12.87 4.01
CA ASN A 89 -3.69 12.19 4.37
C ASN A 89 -3.83 10.66 4.45
N ALA A 90 -2.85 9.93 3.91
CA ALA A 90 -2.81 8.47 4.02
C ALA A 90 -1.41 7.93 4.34
N ASN A 91 -1.27 7.28 5.49
CA ASN A 91 -0.10 6.46 5.82
C ASN A 91 -0.44 4.97 5.73
N LYS A 92 0.37 4.20 5.01
CA LYS A 92 0.25 2.74 4.96
C LYS A 92 1.59 2.07 5.21
N GLN A 93 1.62 1.21 6.22
CA GLN A 93 2.65 0.21 6.41
C GLN A 93 2.12 -1.19 6.09
N GLN A 94 2.92 -2.00 5.41
CA GLN A 94 2.56 -3.37 5.07
C GLN A 94 3.76 -4.30 5.15
N ARG A 95 3.57 -5.43 5.84
CA ARG A 95 4.50 -6.57 5.85
C ARG A 95 3.77 -7.81 5.34
N THR A 96 4.25 -8.40 4.25
CA THR A 96 3.60 -9.58 3.66
C THR A 96 4.62 -10.65 3.28
N LYS A 97 4.27 -11.92 3.51
CA LYS A 97 4.90 -13.09 2.87
C LYS A 97 3.84 -13.71 1.94
N GLY A 98 4.10 -13.77 0.63
CA GLY A 98 3.14 -14.22 -0.39
C GLY A 98 2.70 -13.10 -1.35
N THR A 99 1.63 -13.35 -2.09
CA THR A 99 1.16 -12.47 -3.18
C THR A 99 0.46 -11.22 -2.66
N THR A 100 0.87 -10.05 -3.17
CA THR A 100 0.25 -8.76 -2.82
C THR A 100 -0.17 -7.99 -4.07
N ASN A 101 -1.45 -7.65 -4.16
CA ASN A 101 -1.96 -6.63 -5.07
C ASN A 101 -2.37 -5.38 -4.27
N LYS A 102 -1.85 -4.21 -4.66
CA LYS A 102 -2.26 -2.93 -4.06
C LYS A 102 -2.54 -1.89 -5.13
N GLN A 103 -3.76 -1.36 -5.08
CA GLN A 103 -4.13 -0.11 -5.74
C GLN A 103 -4.34 1.01 -4.72
N GLN A 104 -3.81 2.19 -5.01
CA GLN A 104 -4.00 3.38 -4.19
C GLN A 104 -4.29 4.60 -5.05
N ARG A 105 -5.35 5.33 -4.73
CA ARG A 105 -5.66 6.65 -5.26
C ARG A 105 -5.73 7.65 -4.11
N SER A 106 -4.91 8.69 -4.17
CA SER A 106 -4.89 9.75 -3.15
C SER A 106 -4.91 11.13 -3.80
N LYS A 107 -5.67 12.05 -3.22
CA LYS A 107 -5.58 13.50 -3.46
C LYS A 107 -5.08 14.14 -2.16
N ALA A 108 -3.93 14.82 -2.19
CA ALA A 108 -3.04 15.22 -1.08
C ALA A 108 -2.00 14.13 -0.67
N ASN A 109 -1.54 14.12 0.59
CA ASN A 109 -0.30 13.45 0.99
C ASN A 109 -0.44 11.93 1.18
N ALA A 110 0.54 11.19 0.66
CA ALA A 110 0.55 9.73 0.75
C ALA A 110 1.94 9.17 1.09
N THR A 111 2.04 8.51 2.25
CA THR A 111 3.22 7.75 2.67
C THR A 111 2.95 6.26 2.60
N LYS A 112 3.83 5.51 1.92
CA LYS A 112 3.77 4.05 1.88
C LYS A 112 5.11 3.43 2.19
N GLN A 113 5.12 2.58 3.22
CA GLN A 113 6.18 1.64 3.50
C GLN A 113 5.71 0.21 3.20
N GLN A 114 6.54 -0.58 2.53
CA GLN A 114 6.25 -1.98 2.21
C GLN A 114 7.48 -2.86 2.36
N ARG A 115 7.31 -3.97 3.09
CA ARG A 115 8.26 -5.09 3.15
C ARG A 115 7.56 -6.35 2.64
N THR A 116 8.06 -6.95 1.56
CA THR A 116 7.46 -8.16 0.98
C THR A 116 8.51 -9.23 0.67
N LYS A 117 8.17 -10.50 0.92
CA LYS A 117 8.80 -11.68 0.32
C LYS A 117 7.76 -12.35 -0.59
N GLY A 118 8.05 -12.48 -1.89
CA GLY A 118 7.12 -13.00 -2.92
C GLY A 118 6.64 -11.92 -3.90
N THR A 119 5.58 -12.24 -4.66
CA THR A 119 5.10 -11.42 -5.78
C THR A 119 4.35 -10.17 -5.33
N THR A 120 4.72 -9.01 -5.89
CA THR A 120 4.04 -7.74 -5.63
C THR A 120 3.62 -7.05 -6.93
N ASN A 121 2.34 -6.75 -7.05
CA ASN A 121 1.82 -5.77 -8.01
C ASN A 121 1.37 -4.50 -7.25
N LYS A 122 1.87 -3.34 -7.66
CA LYS A 122 1.45 -2.05 -7.11
C LYS A 122 1.14 -1.04 -8.20
N GLN A 123 -0.10 -0.56 -8.18
CA GLN A 123 -0.53 0.65 -8.89
C GLN A 123 -0.77 1.80 -7.90
N GLN A 124 -0.30 3.00 -8.23
CA GLN A 124 -0.55 4.19 -7.43
C GLN A 124 -0.79 5.41 -8.33
N ARG A 125 -1.88 6.12 -8.04
CA ARG A 125 -2.22 7.42 -8.62
C ARG A 125 -2.30 8.46 -7.51
N THR A 126 -1.47 9.49 -7.58
CA THR A 126 -1.46 10.58 -6.59
C THR A 126 -1.52 11.95 -7.28
N LYS A 127 -2.30 12.88 -6.71
CA LYS A 127 -2.18 14.33 -6.94
C LYS A 127 -1.78 14.95 -5.59
N GLY A 128 -0.57 15.50 -5.45
CA GLY A 128 0.04 15.93 -4.19
C GLY A 128 1.32 15.16 -3.85
N ASN A 129 1.79 15.25 -2.59
CA ASN A 129 3.08 14.69 -2.20
C ASN A 129 3.01 13.18 -1.95
N ALA A 130 4.01 12.45 -2.45
CA ALA A 130 4.09 11.00 -2.32
C ALA A 130 5.47 10.51 -1.89
N THR A 131 5.53 9.83 -0.75
CA THR A 131 6.73 9.12 -0.28
C THR A 131 6.51 7.61 -0.35
N LYS A 132 7.41 6.90 -1.03
CA LYS A 132 7.37 5.44 -1.10
C LYS A 132 8.72 4.82 -0.76
N GLN A 133 8.72 4.00 0.29
CA GLN A 133 9.80 3.07 0.59
C GLN A 133 9.36 1.63 0.34
N GLN A 134 10.20 0.85 -0.35
CA GLN A 134 9.93 -0.56 -0.62
C GLN A 134 11.18 -1.41 -0.45
N LYS A 135 11.04 -2.49 0.33
CA LYS A 135 12.01 -3.59 0.39
C LYS A 135 11.33 -4.87 -0.09
N THR A 136 11.83 -5.48 -1.17
CA THR A 136 11.28 -6.74 -1.71
C THR A 136 12.36 -7.80 -1.91
N LYS A 137 12.02 -9.06 -1.62
CA LYS A 137 12.69 -10.24 -2.18
C LYS A 137 11.68 -10.98 -3.08
N GLY A 138 11.97 -11.14 -4.37
CA GLY A 138 11.08 -11.71 -5.39
C GLY A 138 10.55 -10.69 -6.41
N THR A 139 9.54 -11.09 -7.19
CA THR A 139 9.05 -10.35 -8.35
C THR A 139 8.24 -9.09 -7.97
N THR A 140 8.57 -7.95 -8.58
CA THR A 140 7.86 -6.69 -8.38
C THR A 140 7.44 -6.06 -9.71
N ASN A 141 6.14 -5.84 -9.90
CA ASN A 141 5.61 -4.92 -10.90
C ASN A 141 5.08 -3.65 -10.23
N LYS A 142 5.52 -2.49 -10.73
CA LYS A 142 5.12 -1.19 -10.18
C LYS A 142 4.77 -0.19 -11.29
N GLN A 143 3.53 0.26 -11.27
CA GLN A 143 3.07 1.42 -12.03
C GLN A 143 2.78 2.62 -11.11
N GLN A 144 3.24 3.80 -11.52
CA GLN A 144 2.98 5.05 -10.81
C GLN A 144 2.66 6.19 -11.76
N ARG A 145 1.59 6.92 -11.44
CA ARG A 145 1.24 8.20 -12.05
C ARG A 145 1.12 9.26 -10.97
N THR A 146 1.93 10.31 -11.04
CA THR A 146 1.90 11.40 -10.06
C THR A 146 1.81 12.77 -10.74
N LYS A 147 1.08 13.68 -10.10
CA LYS A 147 1.20 15.14 -10.29
C LYS A 147 1.58 15.72 -8.92
N GLY A 148 2.70 16.45 -8.81
CA GLY A 148 3.29 16.90 -7.53
C GLY A 148 4.52 16.09 -7.08
N THR A 149 5.07 16.43 -5.91
CA THR A 149 6.39 15.94 -5.46
C THR A 149 6.41 14.46 -5.12
N THR A 150 7.41 13.73 -5.63
CA THR A 150 7.57 12.30 -5.34
C THR A 150 8.96 11.96 -4.83
N ASN A 151 9.05 11.30 -3.67
CA ASN A 151 10.25 10.61 -3.21
C ASN A 151 10.05 9.09 -3.24
N LYS A 152 10.98 8.38 -3.88
CA LYS A 152 10.97 6.92 -3.95
C LYS A 152 12.33 6.32 -3.59
N GLN A 153 12.32 5.46 -2.58
CA GLN A 153 13.41 4.53 -2.29
C GLN A 153 12.97 3.08 -2.54
N GLN A 154 13.81 2.30 -3.23
CA GLN A 154 13.57 0.88 -3.46
C GLN A 154 14.83 0.04 -3.29
N LYS A 155 14.73 -1.02 -2.50
CA LYS A 155 15.73 -2.10 -2.41
C LYS A 155 15.06 -3.41 -2.84
N THR A 156 15.55 -4.04 -3.91
CA THR A 156 15.03 -5.32 -4.40
C THR A 156 16.14 -6.35 -4.57
N LYS A 157 15.87 -7.61 -4.17
CA LYS A 157 16.58 -8.80 -4.65
C LYS A 157 15.61 -9.61 -5.53
N GLY A 158 15.90 -9.79 -6.82
CA GLY A 158 15.03 -10.44 -7.82
C GLY A 158 14.48 -9.48 -8.89
N THR A 159 13.50 -9.94 -9.65
CA THR A 159 12.98 -9.30 -10.87
C THR A 159 12.13 -8.05 -10.58
N THR A 160 12.40 -6.94 -11.28
CA THR A 160 11.62 -5.70 -11.17
C THR A 160 11.22 -5.14 -12.53
N ASN A 161 9.92 -4.93 -12.73
CA ASN A 161 9.39 -4.07 -13.80
C ASN A 161 8.79 -2.80 -13.19
N LYS A 162 9.18 -1.64 -13.74
CA LYS A 162 8.73 -0.33 -13.25
C LYS A 162 8.37 0.61 -14.38
N GLN A 163 7.14 1.12 -14.34
CA GLN A 163 6.67 2.23 -15.16
C GLN A 163 6.36 3.45 -14.28
N GLN A 164 6.83 4.62 -14.70
CA GLN A 164 6.57 5.90 -14.04
C GLN A 164 6.18 7.01 -15.02
N ARG A 165 5.13 7.73 -14.67
CA ARG A 165 4.75 9.00 -15.32
C ARG A 165 4.59 10.09 -14.26
N SER A 166 5.37 11.17 -14.37
CA SER A 166 5.28 12.33 -13.48
C SER A 166 5.14 13.63 -14.26
N LYS A 167 4.36 14.56 -13.69
CA LYS A 167 4.37 15.99 -14.02
C LYS A 167 4.70 16.75 -12.72
N ALA A 168 6.00 16.85 -12.36
CA ALA A 168 6.57 17.50 -11.15
C ALA A 168 7.96 16.94 -10.75
N ASN A 169 8.52 17.50 -9.67
CA ASN A 169 9.78 17.10 -9.01
C ASN A 169 9.78 15.66 -8.50
N THR A 170 10.80 14.89 -8.91
CA THR A 170 10.94 13.47 -8.56
C THR A 170 12.34 13.15 -8.04
N THR A 171 12.44 12.59 -6.83
CA THR A 171 13.66 11.98 -6.30
C THR A 171 13.52 10.47 -6.27
N LYS A 172 14.49 9.75 -6.84
CA LYS A 172 14.48 8.29 -6.90
C LYS A 172 15.83 7.70 -6.54
N GLN A 173 15.86 6.85 -5.52
CA GLN A 173 16.96 5.93 -5.24
C GLN A 173 16.51 4.48 -5.47
N GLN A 174 17.32 3.70 -6.18
CA GLN A 174 17.05 2.28 -6.41
C GLN A 174 18.31 1.44 -6.31
N ARG A 175 18.27 0.40 -5.48
CA ARG A 175 19.28 -0.66 -5.43
C ARG A 175 18.66 -2.00 -5.80
N THR A 176 19.21 -2.67 -6.80
CA THR A 176 18.71 -3.97 -7.27
C THR A 176 19.85 -4.98 -7.37
N LYS A 177 19.63 -6.19 -6.84
CA LYS A 177 20.42 -7.39 -7.16
C LYS A 177 19.52 -8.33 -7.97
N GLY A 178 19.77 -8.46 -9.28
CA GLY A 178 18.92 -9.17 -10.25
C GLY A 178 18.28 -8.26 -11.31
N ASN A 179 17.42 -8.84 -12.16
CA ASN A 179 16.96 -8.21 -13.41
C ASN A 179 16.00 -7.03 -13.20
N ALA A 180 16.18 -5.97 -13.98
CA ALA A 180 15.39 -4.74 -13.86
C ALA A 180 15.04 -4.09 -15.21
N THR A 181 13.75 -3.89 -15.46
CA THR A 181 13.23 -3.09 -16.58
C THR A 181 12.60 -1.82 -16.05
N LYS A 182 12.87 -0.67 -16.69
CA LYS A 182 12.35 0.62 -16.26
C LYS A 182 11.95 1.50 -17.44
N GLN A 183 10.72 1.99 -17.41
CA GLN A 183 10.25 3.10 -18.26
C GLN A 183 9.89 4.31 -17.39
N GLN A 184 10.30 5.50 -17.81
CA GLN A 184 9.99 6.75 -17.13
C GLN A 184 9.69 7.87 -18.12
N ARG A 185 8.58 8.59 -17.88
CA ARG A 185 8.25 9.84 -18.54
C ARG A 185 8.07 10.93 -17.48
N THR A 186 8.82 12.02 -17.58
CA THR A 186 8.78 13.12 -16.61
C THR A 186 8.60 14.44 -17.36
N LYS A 187 7.74 15.32 -16.84
CA LYS A 187 7.74 16.75 -17.16
C LYS A 187 8.00 17.50 -15.85
N GLY A 188 9.19 18.08 -15.68
CA GLY A 188 9.70 18.68 -14.43
C GLY A 188 11.01 18.04 -13.90
N ASN A 189 11.52 18.51 -12.76
CA ASN A 189 12.88 18.16 -12.30
C ASN A 189 12.98 16.71 -11.80
N ALA A 190 14.11 16.05 -12.07
CA ALA A 190 14.33 14.66 -11.68
C ALA A 190 15.74 14.42 -11.14
N ASN A 191 15.84 13.91 -9.92
CA ASN A 191 17.08 13.35 -9.37
C ASN A 191 16.94 11.82 -9.27
N LYS A 192 17.91 11.09 -9.84
CA LYS A 192 17.92 9.63 -9.91
C LYS A 192 19.30 9.07 -9.55
N GLN A 193 19.33 8.24 -8.51
CA GLN A 193 20.45 7.34 -8.22
C GLN A 193 20.02 5.88 -8.42
N GLN A 194 20.86 5.09 -9.08
CA GLN A 194 20.59 3.69 -9.38
C GLN A 194 21.86 2.85 -9.25
N GLU A 195 21.76 1.80 -8.44
CA GLU A 195 22.74 0.73 -8.33
C GLU A 195 22.10 -0.58 -8.78
N THR A 196 22.72 -1.25 -9.74
CA THR A 196 22.34 -2.58 -10.22
C THR A 196 23.57 -3.47 -10.15
N LYS A 197 23.52 -4.49 -9.29
CA LYS A 197 24.53 -5.56 -9.32
C LYS A 197 23.94 -6.72 -10.14
N PRO A 198 24.56 -7.12 -11.26
CA PRO A 198 24.14 -8.31 -11.97
C PRO A 198 24.22 -9.55 -11.06
N SER A 199 23.46 -10.57 -11.42
CA SER A 199 23.67 -11.89 -10.84
C SER A 199 24.85 -12.49 -11.57
N ASN A 200 26.00 -12.72 -10.90
CA ASN A 200 26.96 -13.68 -11.43
C ASN A 200 26.24 -15.03 -11.41
N SER A 201 25.84 -15.53 -12.57
CA SER A 201 25.64 -16.97 -12.73
C SER A 201 27.04 -17.58 -12.73
N LYS A 202 27.35 -18.37 -11.71
CA LYS A 202 28.13 -19.57 -11.93
C LYS A 202 27.18 -20.59 -12.52
#